data_AF-A0A7U9KYZ7-F1
#
_entry.id   AF-A0A7U9KYZ7-F1
#
_cell.length_a   1.000
_cell.length_b   1.000
_cell.length_c   1.000
_cell.angle_alpha   90.00
_cell.angle_beta   90.00
_cell.angle_gamma   90.00
#
_symmetry.space_group_name_H-M   'P 1'
#
loop_
_entity.id
_entity.type
_entity.pdbx_description
1 polymer ?
#
loop_
_entity_poly.entity_id
_entity_poly.type
_entity_poly.pdbx_seq_one_letter_code
_entity_poly.pdbx_strand_id
1 'polypeptide(L)'
;MPTHTHTCITLTCDVCTEPYAPEDYTVHFDSITDAISHSRTSGWTATAEGRVVCSLQDNAHRAAITDLLPPEPVFQAAGQLSLEEDTGHDH
;
A
#
# COMPACT_ATOMS: atom_id res chain seq x y z
N MET A 1 36.16 17.30 18.43
CA MET A 1 35.57 16.76 17.18
C MET A 1 34.42 17.68 16.81
N PRO A 2 34.35 18.21 15.58
CA PRO A 2 33.19 18.99 15.15
C PRO A 2 31.96 18.06 15.02
N THR A 3 30.83 18.50 15.55
CA THR A 3 29.53 17.84 15.38
C THR A 3 28.78 18.52 14.24
N HIS A 4 28.22 17.73 13.32
CA HIS A 4 27.39 18.23 12.23
C HIS A 4 25.91 17.93 12.51
N THR A 5 25.04 18.90 12.26
CA THR A 5 23.59 18.69 12.26
C THR A 5 23.20 17.91 11.00
N HIS A 6 22.40 16.86 11.18
CA HIS A 6 21.83 16.08 10.09
C HIS A 6 20.30 16.04 10.25
N THR A 7 19.58 16.10 9.13
CA THR A 7 18.12 15.95 9.10
C THR A 7 17.79 14.59 8.53
N CYS A 8 16.97 13.80 9.23
CA CYS A 8 16.61 12.44 8.83
C CYS A 8 15.10 12.25 8.82
N ILE A 9 14.64 11.25 8.08
CA ILE A 9 13.27 10.74 8.10
C ILE A 9 13.25 9.40 8.85
N THR A 10 12.21 9.18 9.63
CA THR A 10 11.95 7.92 10.34
C THR A 10 10.55 7.42 10.02
N LEU A 11 10.33 6.11 10.13
CA LEU A 11 9.02 5.49 9.91
C LEU A 11 8.31 5.27 11.25
N THR A 12 7.01 5.56 11.28
CA THR A 12 6.12 5.33 12.42
C THR A 12 4.79 4.79 11.92
N CYS A 13 4.21 3.79 12.58
CA CYS A 13 2.92 3.24 12.18
C CYS A 13 1.79 4.26 12.37
N ASP A 14 0.96 4.49 11.36
CA ASP A 14 -0.20 5.39 11.47
C ASP A 14 -1.29 4.89 12.45
N VAL A 15 -1.27 3.60 12.80
CA VAL A 15 -2.28 2.98 13.68
C VAL A 15 -1.83 2.96 15.14
N CYS A 16 -0.66 2.38 15.42
CA CYS A 16 -0.16 2.22 16.79
C CYS A 16 0.89 3.25 17.19
N THR A 17 1.31 4.13 16.28
CA THR A 17 2.36 5.16 16.48
C THR A 17 3.75 4.63 16.80
N GLU A 18 3.92 3.31 16.87
CA GLU A 18 5.22 2.70 17.14
C GLU A 18 6.20 2.97 15.99
N PRO A 19 7.44 3.39 16.32
CA PRO A 19 8.48 3.59 15.33
C PRO A 19 8.94 2.26 14.73
N TYR A 20 9.39 2.31 13.49
CA TYR A 20 10.13 1.19 12.90
C TYR A 20 11.51 1.08 13.60
N ALA A 21 11.59 0.17 14.55
CA ALA A 21 12.79 -0.12 15.32
C ALA A 21 13.11 -1.63 15.19
N PRO A 22 13.76 -2.05 14.09
CA PRO A 22 14.31 -3.41 14.00
C PRO A 22 15.34 -3.63 15.11
N GLU A 23 15.52 -4.90 15.51
CA GLU A 23 16.29 -5.30 16.69
C GLU A 23 17.64 -4.56 16.78
N ASP A 24 17.74 -3.70 17.79
CA ASP A 24 18.91 -2.92 18.20
C ASP A 24 19.35 -1.72 17.35
N TYR A 25 18.54 -1.24 16.39
CA TYR A 25 18.87 0.00 15.67
C TYR A 25 17.64 0.80 15.19
N THR A 26 17.84 2.10 15.01
CA THR A 26 16.87 2.99 14.35
C THR A 26 17.33 3.29 12.94
N VAL A 27 16.44 3.10 11.97
CA VAL A 27 16.73 3.43 10.57
C VAL A 27 16.38 4.87 10.29
N HIS A 28 17.34 5.60 9.73
CA HIS A 28 17.20 6.96 9.25
C HIS A 28 17.27 6.96 7.73
N PHE A 29 16.34 7.66 7.09
CA PHE A 29 16.28 7.79 5.63
C PHE A 29 16.54 9.24 5.22
N ASP A 30 17.15 9.42 4.05
CA ASP A 30 17.41 10.74 3.46
C ASP A 30 16.23 11.24 2.62
N SER A 31 15.31 10.34 2.23
CA SER A 31 14.13 10.68 1.42
C SER A 31 12.88 9.89 1.83
N ILE A 32 11.70 10.50 1.59
CA ILE A 32 10.40 9.86 1.82
C ILE A 32 10.25 8.64 0.90
N THR A 33 10.72 8.73 -0.34
CA THR A 33 10.66 7.64 -1.31
C THR A 33 11.42 6.41 -0.83
N ASP A 34 12.61 6.60 -0.25
CA ASP A 34 13.40 5.50 0.30
C ASP A 34 12.73 4.89 1.53
N ALA A 35 12.16 5.73 2.40
CA ALA A 35 11.42 5.27 3.58
C ALA A 35 10.19 4.42 3.17
N ILE A 36 9.40 4.88 2.19
CA ILE A 36 8.24 4.13 1.66
C ILE A 36 8.71 2.83 1.00
N SER A 37 9.75 2.88 0.18
CA SER A 37 10.27 1.69 -0.50
C SER A 37 10.76 0.65 0.51
N HIS A 38 11.48 1.09 1.54
CA HIS A 38 11.97 0.23 2.61
C HIS A 38 10.82 -0.40 3.41
N SER A 39 9.80 0.38 3.78
CA SER A 39 8.65 -0.13 4.54
C SER A 39 7.98 -1.33 3.83
N ARG A 40 7.82 -1.27 2.50
CA ARG A 40 7.27 -2.35 1.68
C ARG A 40 8.13 -3.60 1.71
N THR A 41 9.46 -3.46 1.68
CA THR A 41 10.39 -4.59 1.75
C THR A 41 10.48 -5.21 3.15
N SER A 42 10.18 -4.43 4.19
CA SER A 42 10.23 -4.87 5.59
C SER A 42 8.91 -5.49 6.09
N GLY A 43 7.95 -5.74 5.18
CA GLY A 43 6.66 -6.36 5.51
C GLY A 43 5.62 -5.39 6.08
N TRP A 44 5.86 -4.09 6.03
CA TRP A 44 4.87 -3.06 6.33
C TRP A 44 4.07 -2.71 5.08
N THR A 45 2.84 -2.24 5.26
CA THR A 45 1.98 -1.77 4.16
C THR A 45 2.16 -0.27 4.00
N ALA A 46 2.43 0.21 2.78
CA ALA A 46 2.62 1.63 2.51
C ALA A 46 1.94 2.13 1.24
N THR A 47 1.22 3.24 1.35
CA THR A 47 0.52 3.89 0.24
C THR A 47 1.39 4.91 -0.51
N ALA A 48 0.94 5.31 -1.69
CA ALA A 48 1.58 6.40 -2.45
C ALA A 48 1.43 7.77 -1.75
N GLU A 49 0.45 7.92 -0.86
CA GLU A 49 0.20 9.14 -0.07
C GLU A 49 1.11 9.26 1.16
N GLY A 50 1.96 8.25 1.41
CA GLY A 50 2.90 8.24 2.54
C GLY A 50 2.36 7.65 3.84
N ARG A 51 1.13 7.09 3.84
CA ARG A 51 0.63 6.32 4.99
C ARG A 51 1.31 4.96 5.07
N VAL A 52 1.75 4.58 6.27
CA VAL A 52 2.45 3.32 6.58
C VAL A 52 1.81 2.61 7.79
N VAL A 53 1.53 1.31 7.63
CA VAL A 53 0.91 0.47 8.66
C VAL A 53 1.81 -0.74 8.92
N CYS A 54 2.12 -0.99 10.19
CA CYS A 54 2.99 -2.10 10.59
C CYS A 54 2.35 -3.47 10.38
N SER A 55 3.17 -4.52 10.49
CA SER A 55 2.77 -5.91 10.23
C SER A 55 1.91 -6.56 11.33
N LEU A 56 1.54 -5.81 12.38
CA LEU A 56 0.61 -6.29 13.40
C LEU A 56 -0.72 -6.68 12.77
N GLN A 57 -1.30 -7.80 13.22
CA GLN A 57 -2.48 -8.41 12.61
C GLN A 57 -3.77 -8.25 13.44
N ASP A 58 -3.82 -7.27 14.34
CA ASP A 58 -5.02 -6.96 15.11
C ASP A 58 -6.11 -6.30 14.24
N ASN A 59 -7.31 -6.16 14.81
CA ASN A 59 -8.46 -5.63 14.09
C ASN A 59 -8.24 -4.18 13.59
N ALA A 60 -7.51 -3.34 14.34
CA ALA A 60 -7.28 -1.96 13.96
C ALA A 60 -6.32 -1.88 12.75
N HIS A 61 -5.23 -2.66 12.76
CA HIS A 61 -4.29 -2.71 11.65
C HIS A 61 -4.91 -3.31 10.39
N ARG A 62 -5.70 -4.38 10.53
CA ARG A 62 -6.43 -4.98 9.41
C ARG A 62 -7.42 -4.00 8.79
N ALA A 63 -8.22 -3.31 9.61
CA ALA A 63 -9.18 -2.32 9.14
C ALA A 63 -8.47 -1.16 8.41
N ALA A 64 -7.36 -0.67 8.96
CA ALA A 64 -6.56 0.36 8.31
C ALA A 64 -6.03 -0.11 6.95
N ILE A 65 -5.45 -1.31 6.86
CA ILE A 65 -4.97 -1.87 5.58
C ILE A 65 -6.12 -2.00 4.57
N THR A 66 -7.30 -2.45 5.00
CA THR A 66 -8.48 -2.55 4.13
C THR A 66 -8.92 -1.17 3.60
N ASP A 67 -8.89 -0.12 4.42
CA ASP A 67 -9.21 1.25 4.01
C ASP A 67 -8.20 1.80 3.00
N LEU A 68 -6.94 1.34 3.04
CA LEU A 68 -5.90 1.74 2.08
C LEU A 68 -6.04 1.05 0.70
N LEU A 69 -6.83 -0.02 0.59
CA LEU A 69 -7.03 -0.71 -0.69
C LEU A 69 -8.12 -0.01 -1.50
N PRO A 70 -7.89 0.30 -2.79
CA PRO A 70 -8.94 0.83 -3.64
C PRO A 70 -10.12 -0.15 -3.73
N PRO A 71 -11.36 0.34 -3.91
CA PRO A 71 -12.51 -0.55 -4.11
C PRO A 71 -12.25 -1.43 -5.33
N GLU A 72 -12.71 -2.68 -5.27
CA GLU A 72 -12.55 -3.63 -6.37
C GLU A 72 -13.08 -3.02 -7.68
N PRO A 73 -12.29 -3.07 -8.78
CA PRO A 73 -12.74 -2.53 -10.04
C PRO A 73 -14.02 -3.26 -10.45
N VAL A 74 -15.11 -2.52 -10.57
CA VAL A 74 -16.37 -3.05 -11.08
C VAL A 74 -16.15 -3.33 -12.57
N PHE A 75 -15.75 -4.55 -12.91
CA PHE A 75 -15.70 -4.98 -14.30
C PHE A 75 -17.13 -5.00 -14.83
N GLN A 76 -17.52 -3.94 -15.54
CA GLN A 76 -18.72 -3.96 -16.34
C GLN A 76 -18.47 -4.95 -17.47
N ALA A 77 -19.00 -6.16 -17.34
CA ALA A 77 -19.03 -7.15 -18.41
C ALA A 77 -19.96 -6.65 -19.52
N ALA A 78 -19.48 -5.71 -20.34
CA ALA A 78 -20.13 -5.31 -21.57
C ALA A 78 -19.79 -6.38 -22.62
N GLY A 79 -20.80 -7.16 -23.03
CA GLY A 79 -20.74 -7.92 -24.28
C GLY A 79 -21.03 -9.42 -24.15
N GLN A 80 -22.22 -9.78 -23.67
CA GLN A 80 -22.84 -11.01 -24.16
C GLN A 80 -23.54 -10.63 -25.48
N LEU A 81 -22.86 -10.80 -26.61
CA LEU A 81 -23.46 -10.64 -27.93
C LEU A 81 -24.57 -11.70 -28.03
N SER A 82 -25.82 -11.26 -28.08
CA SER A 82 -26.91 -12.12 -28.54
C SER A 82 -26.58 -12.53 -29.97
N LEU A 83 -26.27 -13.81 -30.18
CA LEU A 83 -26.18 -14.38 -31.52
C LEU A 83 -27.61 -14.40 -32.06
N GLU A 84 -28.03 -13.32 -32.72
CA GLU A 84 -29.23 -13.33 -33.54
C GLU A 84 -28.94 -14.18 -34.78
N GLU A 85 -29.53 -15.37 -34.79
CA GLU A 85 -29.39 -16.38 -35.83
C GLU A 85 -30.14 -15.90 -37.09
N ASP A 86 -29.48 -15.05 -37.87
CA ASP A 86 -29.88 -14.73 -39.25
C ASP A 86 -29.54 -15.94 -40.13
N THR A 87 -30.56 -16.74 -40.45
CA THR A 87 -30.56 -17.49 -41.71
C THR A 87 -31.95 -17.45 -42.31
N GLY A 88 -32.25 -16.32 -42.95
CA GLY A 88 -33.09 -16.34 -44.13
C GLY A 88 -32.30 -16.97 -45.29
N HIS A 89 -32.71 -18.17 -45.74
CA HIS A 89 -32.35 -18.65 -47.07
C HIS A 89 -33.59 -19.24 -47.74
N ASP A 90 -34.16 -18.42 -48.62
CA ASP A 90 -35.09 -18.72 -49.69
C ASP A 90 -34.42 -19.65 -50.72
N HIS A 91 -35.01 -20.82 -50.99
CA HIS A 91 -35.34 -21.31 -52.35
C HIS A 91 -36.15 -22.62 -52.34
#